data_AF-K6UNZ0-F1
#
_entry.id   AF-K6UNZ0-F1
#
_cell.length_a   1.000
_cell.length_b   1.000
_cell.length_c   1.000
_cell.angle_alpha   90.00
_cell.angle_beta   90.00
_cell.angle_gamma   90.00
#
_symmetry.space_group_name_H-M   'P 1'
#
loop_
_entity.id
_entity.type
_entity.pdbx_description
1 polymer ?
#
loop_
_entity_poly.entity_id
_entity_poly.type
_entity_poly.pdbx_seq_one_letter_code
_entity_poly.pdbx_strand_id
1 'polypeptide(L)'
;MILIYLDFVNIPITEYTEAIDERTYDDLKKLEELYEKFYIFKKNSSTHDNVPCKNGVICAQEYKNHESTCKGNGNNRFCKELENFRGQFNNHLKSKIECNHIGELPSFQGSSLAATISIPVSVMSVISFFTFVSYKVGNFFVQK
;
A
#
# COMPACT_ATOMS: atom_id res chain seq x y z
N MET A 1 28.08 7.42 2.86
CA MET A 1 27.04 6.50 2.35
C MET A 1 27.65 5.50 1.35
N ILE A 2 28.75 4.86 1.74
CA ILE A 2 29.39 3.72 1.04
C ILE A 2 29.68 2.63 2.08
N LEU A 3 29.84 3.02 3.35
CA LEU A 3 30.17 2.14 4.46
C LEU A 3 29.07 1.13 4.83
N ILE A 4 27.79 1.42 4.59
CA ILE A 4 26.70 0.45 4.86
C ILE A 4 26.78 -0.74 3.88
N TYR A 5 27.35 -0.56 2.68
CA TYR A 5 27.46 -1.61 1.67
C TYR A 5 28.58 -2.61 1.99
N LEU A 6 29.62 -2.19 2.72
CA LEU A 6 30.76 -3.04 3.06
C LEU A 6 30.51 -3.90 4.32
N ASP A 7 29.62 -3.47 5.21
CA ASP A 7 29.25 -4.26 6.39
C ASP A 7 28.40 -5.50 6.02
N PHE A 8 27.71 -5.50 4.87
CA PHE A 8 27.02 -6.70 4.36
C PHE A 8 27.95 -7.74 3.74
N VAL A 9 29.13 -7.34 3.25
CA VAL A 9 30.04 -8.21 2.49
C VAL A 9 30.96 -9.04 3.42
N ASN A 10 31.15 -8.63 4.67
CA ASN A 10 32.08 -9.27 5.62
C ASN A 10 31.41 -10.16 6.69
N ILE A 11 30.14 -10.54 6.52
CA ILE A 11 29.51 -11.54 7.39
C ILE A 11 29.83 -12.94 6.82
N PRO A 12 30.39 -13.87 7.61
CA PRO A 12 30.67 -15.22 7.14
C PRO A 12 29.36 -15.92 6.75
N ILE A 13 29.23 -16.17 5.45
CA ILE A 13 28.05 -16.73 4.79
C ILE A 13 27.98 -18.25 5.02
N THR A 14 27.87 -18.72 6.27
CA THR A 14 27.83 -20.16 6.55
C THR A 14 26.70 -20.66 7.45
N GLU A 15 25.67 -19.85 7.74
CA GLU A 15 24.52 -20.41 8.47
C GLU A 15 23.12 -19.87 8.12
N TYR A 16 22.99 -18.83 7.29
CA TYR A 16 21.68 -18.31 6.86
C TYR A 16 21.69 -17.80 5.41
N THR A 17 21.97 -18.67 4.45
CA THR A 17 21.65 -18.38 3.05
C THR A 17 20.53 -19.29 2.59
N GLU A 18 19.30 -18.91 2.92
CA GLU A 18 18.21 -19.20 1.98
C GLU A 18 18.61 -18.50 0.67
N ALA A 19 18.85 -19.27 -0.39
CA ALA A 19 19.11 -18.71 -1.70
C ALA A 19 17.99 -17.72 -2.02
N ILE A 20 18.34 -16.46 -2.28
CA ILE A 20 17.37 -15.47 -2.74
C ILE A 20 16.87 -15.98 -4.09
N ASP A 21 15.60 -16.36 -4.16
CA ASP A 21 15.02 -16.79 -5.41
C ASP A 21 14.98 -15.61 -6.40
N GLU A 22 15.09 -15.91 -7.68
CA GLU A 22 15.13 -14.92 -8.77
C GLU A 22 14.00 -13.89 -8.68
N ARG A 23 12.79 -14.31 -8.28
CA ARG A 23 11.65 -13.38 -8.14
C ARG A 23 11.84 -12.42 -6.97
N THR A 24 12.36 -12.89 -5.84
CA THR A 24 12.67 -12.03 -4.70
C THR A 24 13.72 -10.99 -5.08
N TYR A 25 14.74 -11.38 -5.84
CA TYR A 25 15.76 -10.45 -6.34
C TYR A 25 15.16 -9.38 -7.27
N ASP A 26 14.32 -9.79 -8.23
CA ASP A 26 13.65 -8.87 -9.15
C ASP A 26 12.74 -7.87 -8.43
N ASP A 27 12.03 -8.32 -7.40
CA ASP A 27 11.15 -7.46 -6.60
C ASP A 27 11.95 -6.45 -5.76
N LEU A 28 13.10 -6.86 -5.21
CA LEU A 28 14.03 -5.95 -4.52
C LEU A 28 14.57 -4.88 -5.47
N LYS A 29 14.95 -5.26 -6.69
CA LYS A 29 15.45 -4.32 -7.69
C LYS A 29 14.40 -3.27 -8.08
N LYS A 30 13.15 -3.68 -8.30
CA LYS A 30 12.04 -2.75 -8.58
C LYS A 30 11.82 -1.77 -7.43
N LEU A 31 11.88 -2.25 -6.18
CA LEU A 31 11.76 -1.39 -5.00
C LEU A 31 12.93 -0.40 -4.91
N GLU A 32 14.16 -0.87 -5.09
CA GLU A 32 15.36 -0.03 -5.11
C GLU A 32 15.22 1.11 -6.13
N GLU A 33 14.87 0.77 -7.37
CA GLU A 33 14.65 1.75 -8.45
C GLU A 33 13.55 2.77 -8.14
N LEU A 34 12.51 2.40 -7.36
CA LEU A 34 11.48 3.32 -6.88
C LEU A 34 12.02 4.25 -5.79
N TYR A 35 12.74 3.70 -4.81
CA TYR A 35 13.31 4.47 -3.70
C TYR A 35 14.39 5.45 -4.17
N GLU A 36 15.20 5.10 -5.17
CA GLU A 36 16.16 6.02 -5.78
C GLU A 36 15.46 7.23 -6.40
N LYS A 37 14.40 7.02 -7.19
CA LYS A 37 13.62 8.11 -7.79
C LYS A 37 12.94 8.96 -6.73
N PHE A 38 12.40 8.33 -5.69
CA PHE A 38 11.81 9.04 -4.55
C PHE A 38 12.85 9.86 -3.78
N TYR A 39 14.07 9.33 -3.60
CA TYR A 39 15.17 10.07 -2.97
C TYR A 39 15.55 11.29 -3.78
N ILE A 40 15.62 11.18 -5.11
CA ILE A 40 15.87 12.32 -6.00
C ILE A 40 14.76 13.36 -5.88
N PHE A 41 13.49 12.94 -5.86
CA PHE A 41 12.35 13.84 -5.63
C PHE A 41 12.50 14.57 -4.28
N LYS A 42 12.80 13.83 -3.21
CA LYS A 42 12.99 14.38 -1.87
C LYS A 42 14.16 15.37 -1.79
N LYS A 43 15.29 15.04 -2.40
CA LYS A 43 16.50 15.88 -2.37
C LYS A 43 16.30 17.20 -3.12
N ASN A 44 15.78 17.13 -4.35
CA ASN A 44 15.62 18.31 -5.19
C ASN A 44 14.53 19.25 -4.67
N SER A 45 13.56 18.74 -3.90
CA SER A 45 12.50 19.55 -3.28
C SER A 45 13.00 20.57 -2.23
N SER A 46 14.31 20.60 -1.96
CA SER A 46 14.96 21.53 -1.03
C SER A 46 15.40 22.84 -1.70
N THR A 47 15.35 22.90 -3.04
CA THR A 47 15.74 24.04 -3.85
C THR A 47 14.52 24.56 -4.60
N HIS A 48 14.26 25.86 -4.53
CA HIS A 48 13.08 26.61 -5.02
C HIS A 48 12.75 26.51 -6.53
N ASP A 49 13.32 25.56 -7.26
CA ASP A 49 13.08 25.36 -8.69
C ASP A 49 11.85 24.46 -8.93
N ASN A 50 11.21 24.56 -10.10
CA ASN A 50 10.10 23.69 -10.51
C ASN A 50 10.51 22.25 -10.93
N VAL A 51 11.83 21.97 -10.96
CA VAL A 51 12.43 20.67 -11.28
C VAL A 51 12.04 19.50 -10.34
N PRO A 52 11.83 19.70 -9.02
CA PRO A 52 11.50 18.64 -8.06
C PRO A 52 10.20 17.92 -8.39
N CYS A 53 9.15 18.64 -8.79
CA CYS A 53 7.87 18.03 -9.08
C CYS A 53 7.92 17.09 -10.29
N LYS A 54 8.76 17.37 -11.29
CA LYS A 54 8.95 16.48 -12.44
C LYS A 54 9.43 15.09 -12.00
N ASN A 55 10.35 15.04 -11.05
CA ASN A 55 10.83 13.76 -10.49
C ASN A 55 9.74 13.07 -9.67
N GLY A 56 8.92 13.84 -8.94
CA GLY A 56 7.74 13.32 -8.26
C GLY A 56 6.72 12.69 -9.23
N VAL A 57 6.46 13.34 -10.37
CA VAL A 57 5.56 12.82 -11.42
C VAL A 57 6.08 11.50 -11.98
N ILE A 58 7.37 11.44 -12.34
CA ILE A 58 7.99 10.21 -12.86
C ILE A 58 7.91 9.10 -11.82
N CYS A 59 8.27 9.40 -10.57
CA CYS A 59 8.21 8.45 -9.47
C CYS A 59 6.78 7.92 -9.25
N ALA A 60 5.77 8.79 -9.33
CA ALA A 60 4.37 8.41 -9.20
C ALA A 60 3.88 7.54 -10.36
N GLN A 61 4.37 7.79 -11.57
CA GLN A 61 4.04 6.99 -12.75
C GLN A 61 4.66 5.58 -12.63
N GLU A 62 5.93 5.47 -12.24
CA GLU A 62 6.58 4.17 -12.04
C GLU A 62 5.91 3.34 -10.95
N TYR A 63 5.50 3.96 -9.84
CA TYR A 63 4.73 3.28 -8.81
C TYR A 63 3.44 2.65 -9.38
N LYS A 64 2.70 3.39 -10.21
CA LYS A 64 1.45 2.93 -10.83
C LYS A 64 1.65 1.75 -11.78
N ASN A 65 2.84 1.59 -12.37
CA ASN A 65 3.14 0.44 -13.25
C ASN A 65 3.07 -0.89 -12.50
N HIS A 66 3.17 -0.89 -11.17
CA HIS A 66 3.06 -2.09 -10.34
C HIS A 66 1.61 -2.43 -9.93
N GLU A 67 0.60 -1.66 -10.36
CA GLU A 67 -0.81 -1.92 -10.01
C GLU A 67 -1.22 -3.36 -10.37
N SER A 68 -0.91 -3.83 -11.59
CA SER A 68 -1.26 -5.17 -12.05
C SER A 68 -0.60 -6.29 -11.25
N THR A 69 0.57 -6.02 -10.65
CA THR A 69 1.29 -7.00 -9.82
C THR A 69 0.59 -7.18 -8.46
N CYS A 70 -0.05 -6.13 -7.95
CA CYS A 70 -0.62 -6.12 -6.60
C CYS A 70 -2.15 -6.25 -6.57
N LYS A 71 -2.83 -5.83 -7.62
CA LYS A 71 -4.30 -5.94 -7.72
C LYS A 71 -4.70 -7.41 -7.80
N GLY A 72 -5.47 -7.89 -6.81
CA GLY A 72 -5.91 -9.28 -6.72
C GLY A 72 -4.95 -10.24 -6.01
N ASN A 73 -3.66 -9.87 -5.86
CA ASN A 73 -2.62 -10.65 -5.16
C ASN A 73 -1.98 -9.86 -3.99
N GLY A 74 -2.68 -8.85 -3.47
CA GLY A 74 -2.14 -7.75 -2.66
C GLY A 74 -1.57 -8.08 -1.28
N ASN A 75 -1.37 -9.36 -0.94
CA ASN A 75 -0.80 -9.78 0.34
C ASN A 75 0.63 -10.35 0.22
N ASN A 76 1.24 -10.31 -0.97
CA ASN A 76 2.65 -10.68 -1.11
C ASN A 76 3.57 -9.61 -0.49
N ARG A 77 4.82 -9.99 -0.16
CA ARG A 77 5.78 -9.11 0.53
C ARG A 77 6.08 -7.84 -0.28
N PHE A 78 6.27 -7.97 -1.59
CA PHE A 78 6.52 -6.84 -2.49
C PHE A 78 5.41 -5.78 -2.43
N CYS A 79 4.14 -6.19 -2.48
CA CYS A 79 3.01 -5.27 -2.40
C CYS A 79 2.86 -4.59 -1.03
N LYS A 80 3.26 -5.25 0.06
CA LYS A 80 3.32 -4.61 1.39
C LYS A 80 4.37 -3.51 1.42
N GLU A 81 5.52 -3.74 0.83
CA GLU A 81 6.58 -2.72 0.73
C GLU A 81 6.16 -1.56 -0.18
N LEU A 82 5.41 -1.81 -1.26
CA LEU A 82 4.82 -0.75 -2.08
C LEU A 82 3.80 0.09 -1.30
N GLU A 83 3.01 -0.50 -0.40
CA GLU A 83 2.11 0.26 0.47
C GLU A 83 2.88 1.11 1.51
N ASN A 84 3.99 0.60 2.03
CA ASN A 84 4.87 1.39 2.90
C ASN A 84 5.48 2.58 2.12
N PHE A 85 5.97 2.32 0.91
CA PHE A 85 6.46 3.34 -0.01
C PHE A 85 5.39 4.40 -0.29
N ARG A 86 4.16 3.98 -0.57
CA ARG A 86 2.99 4.86 -0.78
C ARG A 86 2.81 5.84 0.37
N GLY A 87 2.87 5.35 1.61
CA GLY A 87 2.77 6.17 2.82
C GLY A 87 3.86 7.23 2.90
N GLN A 88 5.11 6.84 2.64
CA GLN A 88 6.25 7.77 2.64
C GLN A 88 6.14 8.84 1.55
N PHE A 89 5.80 8.43 0.33
CA PHE A 89 5.63 9.35 -0.80
C PHE A 89 4.51 10.36 -0.55
N ASN A 90 3.32 9.90 -0.14
CA ASN A 90 2.18 10.78 0.08
C ASN A 90 2.43 11.76 1.24
N ASN A 91 3.12 11.31 2.30
CA ASN A 91 3.52 12.20 3.39
C ASN A 91 4.50 13.29 2.91
N HIS A 92 5.48 12.91 2.09
CA HIS A 92 6.39 13.89 1.51
C HIS A 92 5.65 14.86 0.57
N LEU A 93 4.75 14.37 -0.28
CA LEU A 93 3.98 15.19 -1.21
C LEU A 93 3.12 16.24 -0.49
N LYS A 94 2.51 15.90 0.66
CA LYS A 94 1.77 16.86 1.50
C LYS A 94 2.62 18.04 1.96
N SER A 95 3.92 17.83 2.14
CA SER A 95 4.87 18.88 2.53
C SER A 95 5.29 19.78 1.36
N LYS A 96 4.84 19.50 0.12
CA LYS A 96 5.28 20.15 -1.13
C LYS A 96 4.11 20.81 -1.86
N ILE A 97 3.74 22.00 -1.40
CA ILE A 97 2.64 22.81 -1.94
C ILE A 97 2.80 23.08 -3.45
N GLU A 98 4.03 23.25 -3.93
CA GLU A 98 4.37 23.48 -5.34
C GLU A 98 4.06 22.29 -6.27
N CYS A 99 3.94 21.07 -5.72
CA CYS A 99 3.65 19.85 -6.48
C CYS A 99 2.18 19.41 -6.38
N ASN A 100 1.26 20.33 -6.12
CA ASN A 100 -0.18 20.05 -5.94
C ASN A 100 -0.89 19.36 -7.12
N HIS A 101 -0.28 19.36 -8.31
CA HIS A 101 -0.78 18.64 -9.49
C HIS A 101 -0.51 17.13 -9.43
N ILE A 102 0.40 16.69 -8.56
CA ILE A 102 0.62 15.27 -8.29
C ILE A 102 -0.46 14.84 -7.28
N GLY A 103 -1.30 13.88 -7.68
CA GLY A 103 -2.25 13.27 -6.76
C GLY A 103 -1.57 12.28 -5.80
N GLU A 104 -2.19 12.05 -4.64
CA GLU A 104 -1.77 10.96 -3.76
C GLU A 104 -1.75 9.62 -4.51
N LEU A 105 -0.75 8.80 -4.21
CA LEU A 105 -0.63 7.47 -4.77
C LEU A 105 -1.78 6.58 -4.27
N PRO A 106 -2.45 5.84 -5.18
CA PRO A 106 -3.53 4.94 -4.82
C PRO A 106 -2.99 3.73 -4.07
N SER A 107 -3.80 3.18 -3.17
CA SER A 107 -3.53 1.86 -2.60
C SER A 107 -3.85 0.77 -3.64
N PHE A 108 -3.02 -0.26 -3.71
CA PHE A 108 -3.26 -1.44 -4.52
C PHE A 108 -3.91 -2.58 -3.74
N GLN A 109 -3.96 -2.45 -2.41
CA GLN A 109 -4.77 -3.34 -1.59
C GLN A 109 -6.24 -3.08 -1.90
N GLY A 110 -6.89 -4.05 -2.55
CA GLY A 110 -8.34 -4.02 -2.70
C GLY A 110 -8.99 -3.90 -1.33
N SER A 111 -10.14 -3.23 -1.25
CA SER A 111 -11.03 -3.35 -0.09
C SER A 111 -11.16 -4.84 0.21
N SER A 112 -10.81 -5.27 1.43
CA SER A 112 -10.76 -6.70 1.72
C SER A 112 -12.11 -7.30 1.30
N LEU A 113 -12.08 -8.33 0.45
CA LEU A 113 -13.30 -8.96 -0.06
C LEU A 113 -14.24 -9.33 1.11
N ALA A 114 -13.63 -9.69 2.25
CA ALA A 114 -14.29 -9.87 3.53
C ALA A 114 -15.04 -8.62 4.03
N ALA A 115 -14.45 -7.42 4.00
CA ALA A 115 -15.14 -6.19 4.39
C ALA A 115 -16.29 -5.85 3.41
N THR A 116 -16.09 -6.03 2.11
CA THR A 116 -17.13 -5.76 1.10
C THR A 116 -18.34 -6.69 1.26
N ILE A 117 -18.13 -7.97 1.59
CA ILE A 117 -19.21 -8.95 1.80
C ILE A 117 -19.80 -8.87 3.22
N SER A 118 -19.01 -8.50 4.23
CA SER A 118 -19.47 -8.45 5.63
C SER A 118 -20.53 -7.39 5.89
N ILE A 119 -20.48 -6.26 5.16
CA ILE A 119 -21.45 -5.17 5.33
C ILE A 119 -22.88 -5.61 4.97
N PRO A 120 -23.17 -6.11 3.75
CA PRO A 120 -24.53 -6.54 3.41
C PRO A 120 -25.01 -7.74 4.26
N VAL A 121 -24.13 -8.68 4.59
CA VAL A 121 -24.50 -9.86 5.40
C VAL A 121 -24.90 -9.47 6.82
N SER A 122 -24.15 -8.57 7.47
CA SER A 122 -24.47 -8.10 8.82
C SER A 122 -25.80 -7.33 8.86
N VAL A 123 -26.06 -6.46 7.88
CA VAL A 123 -27.32 -5.71 7.78
C VAL A 123 -28.52 -6.66 7.63
N MET A 124 -28.42 -7.66 6.74
CA MET A 124 -29.49 -8.65 6.55
C MET A 124 -29.77 -9.46 7.83
N SER A 125 -28.72 -9.84 8.55
CA SER A 125 -28.85 -10.59 9.80
C SER A 125 -29.54 -9.79 10.90
N VAL A 126 -29.23 -8.48 11.00
CA VAL A 126 -29.84 -7.57 11.96
C VAL A 126 -31.33 -7.38 11.66
N ILE A 127 -31.70 -7.15 10.40
CA ILE A 127 -33.11 -7.02 9.97
C ILE A 127 -33.89 -8.30 10.27
N SER A 128 -33.31 -9.47 9.99
CA SER A 128 -33.91 -10.78 10.27
C SER A 128 -34.14 -10.99 11.77
N PHE A 129 -33.20 -10.58 12.61
CA PHE A 129 -33.33 -10.69 14.06
C PHE A 129 -34.44 -9.78 14.60
N PHE A 130 -34.48 -8.51 14.17
CA PHE A 130 -35.53 -7.58 14.59
C PHE A 130 -36.92 -8.02 14.13
N THR A 131 -37.06 -8.49 12.89
CA THR A 131 -38.34 -9.00 12.39
C THR A 131 -38.81 -10.24 13.16
N PHE A 132 -37.91 -11.17 13.48
CA PHE A 132 -38.22 -12.34 14.31
C PHE A 132 -38.69 -11.96 15.72
N VAL A 133 -37.98 -11.04 16.38
CA VAL A 133 -38.35 -10.53 17.71
C VAL A 133 -39.71 -9.82 17.66
N SER A 134 -39.91 -8.90 16.72
CA SER A 134 -41.18 -8.18 16.56
C SER A 134 -42.35 -9.10 16.22
N TYR A 135 -42.15 -10.11 15.39
CA TYR A 135 -43.18 -11.11 15.08
C TYR A 135 -43.61 -11.88 16.33
N LYS A 136 -42.63 -12.36 17.12
CA LYS A 136 -42.91 -13.12 18.35
C LYS A 136 -43.60 -12.26 19.41
N VAL A 137 -43.14 -11.02 19.61
CA VAL A 137 -43.74 -10.08 20.58
C VAL A 137 -45.13 -9.64 20.12
N GLY A 138 -45.31 -9.29 18.84
CA GLY A 138 -46.61 -8.91 18.29
C GLY A 138 -47.66 -10.02 18.39
N ASN A 139 -47.28 -11.27 18.10
CA ASN A 139 -48.20 -12.41 18.23
C ASN A 139 -48.63 -12.65 19.69
N PHE A 140 -47.78 -12.29 20.66
CA PHE A 140 -48.10 -12.36 22.09
C PHE A 140 -49.14 -11.30 22.52
N PHE A 141 -49.17 -10.13 21.87
CA PHE A 141 -50.17 -9.08 22.13
C PHE A 141 -51.48 -9.28 21.36
N VAL A 142 -51.47 -9.99 20.24
CA VAL A 142 -52.67 -10.26 19.43
C VAL A 142 -53.49 -11.45 19.94
N GLN A 143 -52.89 -12.38 20.69
CA GLN A 143 -53.56 -13.57 21.25
C GLN A 143 -54.08 -13.42 22.69
N LYS A 144 -54.08 -12.20 23.26
CA LYS A 144 -54.58 -11.92 24.62
C LYS A 144 -55.79 -11.00 24.58
#